data_AF-A0AAD6BBN7-F1
#
_entry.id   AF-A0AAD6BBN7-F1
#
_cell.length_a   1.000
_cell.length_b   1.000
_cell.length_c   1.000
_cell.angle_alpha   90.00
_cell.angle_beta   90.00
_cell.angle_gamma   90.00
#
_symmetry.space_group_name_H-M   'P 1'
#
loop_
_entity.id
_entity.type
_entity.pdbx_description
1 polymer ?
#
loop_
_entity_poly.entity_id
_entity_poly.type
_entity_poly.pdbx_seq_one_letter_code
_entity_poly.pdbx_strand_id
1 'polypeptide(L)'
;MPPKPLKAVQAKENNGLREEIKRAISPLKIALDECHDKLRAHEEGLNSFDARLQAMETRYANLNSDYKKLQEKTDDLENRGRRCNLRIIGVPEGLSPDSYTRPRPFILRVHYFQEKERIQRLARQKGRLEFQGKQILIFPDYSADLSRRRAAFSEVKELLRKE
;
A
#
# COMPACT_ATOMS: atom_id res chain seq x y z
N MET A 1 -20.33 -80.74 -52.13
CA MET A 1 -20.95 -79.55 -51.49
C MET A 1 -20.30 -78.30 -52.07
N PRO A 2 -21.08 -77.32 -52.56
CA PRO A 2 -20.53 -76.11 -53.17
C PRO A 2 -19.95 -75.15 -52.11
N PRO A 3 -18.85 -74.43 -52.41
CA PRO A 3 -18.28 -73.47 -51.47
C PRO A 3 -19.23 -72.28 -51.26
N LYS A 4 -19.51 -71.93 -49.99
CA LYS A 4 -20.27 -70.71 -49.65
C LYS A 4 -19.56 -69.49 -50.28
N PRO A 5 -20.29 -68.53 -50.88
CA PRO A 5 -19.64 -67.42 -51.58
C PRO A 5 -18.92 -66.53 -50.56
N LEU A 6 -17.59 -66.44 -50.67
CA LEU A 6 -16.70 -65.64 -49.79
C LEU A 6 -17.26 -64.23 -49.48
N LYS A 7 -17.91 -63.59 -50.46
CA LYS A 7 -18.51 -62.26 -50.33
C LYS A 7 -19.58 -62.16 -49.24
N ALA A 8 -20.38 -63.22 -49.03
CA ALA A 8 -21.45 -63.21 -48.03
C ALA A 8 -20.91 -63.33 -46.60
N VAL A 9 -19.80 -64.05 -46.41
CA VAL A 9 -19.11 -64.19 -45.12
C VAL A 9 -18.46 -62.86 -44.75
N GLN A 10 -17.73 -62.24 -45.69
CA GLN A 10 -17.11 -60.93 -45.51
C GLN A 10 -18.15 -59.83 -45.22
N ALA A 11 -19.31 -59.83 -45.88
CA ALA A 11 -20.38 -58.86 -45.61
C ALA A 11 -20.96 -58.99 -44.19
N LYS A 12 -21.06 -60.20 -43.66
CA LYS A 12 -21.54 -60.47 -42.30
C LYS A 12 -20.52 -60.01 -41.25
N GLU A 13 -19.24 -60.30 -41.47
CA GLU A 13 -18.13 -59.82 -40.63
C GLU A 13 -18.05 -58.29 -40.61
N ASN A 14 -18.15 -57.64 -41.79
CA ASN A 14 -18.17 -56.19 -41.90
C ASN A 14 -19.36 -55.54 -41.17
N ASN A 15 -20.52 -56.18 -41.17
CA ASN A 15 -21.67 -55.69 -40.42
C ASN A 15 -21.48 -55.87 -38.90
N GLY A 16 -20.88 -56.99 -38.47
CA GLY A 16 -20.51 -57.22 -37.07
C GLY A 16 -19.53 -56.17 -36.55
N LEU A 17 -18.46 -55.90 -37.30
CA LEU A 17 -17.47 -54.87 -36.97
C LEU A 17 -18.11 -53.47 -36.91
N ARG A 18 -19.04 -53.14 -37.82
CA ARG A 18 -19.76 -51.86 -37.79
C ARG A 18 -20.59 -51.69 -36.52
N GLU A 19 -21.28 -52.73 -36.07
CA GLU A 19 -22.08 -52.67 -34.84
C GLU A 19 -21.20 -52.63 -33.58
N GLU A 20 -20.07 -53.33 -33.58
CA GLU A 20 -19.09 -53.26 -32.49
C GLU A 20 -18.45 -51.87 -32.39
N ILE A 21 -18.07 -51.27 -33.53
CA ILE A 21 -17.59 -49.89 -33.59
C ILE A 21 -18.65 -48.91 -33.09
N LYS A 22 -19.92 -49.05 -33.51
CA LYS A 22 -21.01 -48.20 -32.99
C LYS A 22 -21.15 -48.33 -31.48
N ARG A 23 -21.12 -49.56 -30.95
CA ARG A 23 -21.18 -49.82 -29.49
C ARG A 23 -20.00 -49.19 -28.75
N ALA A 24 -18.81 -49.19 -29.34
CA ALA A 24 -17.63 -48.55 -28.77
C ALA A 24 -17.69 -47.01 -28.85
N ILE A 25 -18.25 -46.43 -29.93
CA ILE A 25 -18.36 -44.98 -30.12
C ILE A 25 -19.43 -44.35 -29.23
N SER A 26 -20.56 -45.03 -28.99
CA SER A 26 -21.66 -44.51 -28.16
C SER A 26 -21.20 -44.00 -26.78
N PRO A 27 -20.47 -44.77 -25.94
CA PRO A 27 -20.01 -44.28 -24.64
C PRO A 27 -18.97 -43.16 -24.76
N LEU A 28 -18.13 -43.17 -25.79
CA LEU A 28 -17.17 -42.08 -26.05
C LEU A 28 -17.89 -40.77 -26.37
N LYS A 29 -18.99 -40.81 -27.12
CA LYS A 29 -19.81 -39.63 -27.42
C LYS A 29 -20.45 -39.08 -26.14
N ILE A 30 -21.01 -39.94 -25.29
CA ILE A 30 -21.61 -39.53 -24.02
C ILE A 30 -20.54 -38.88 -23.12
N ALA A 31 -19.39 -39.51 -22.97
CA ALA A 31 -18.28 -38.97 -22.18
C ALA A 31 -17.78 -37.61 -22.73
N LEU A 32 -17.80 -37.43 -24.07
CA LEU A 32 -17.43 -36.18 -24.70
C LEU A 32 -18.46 -35.07 -24.41
N ASP A 33 -19.76 -35.38 -24.50
CA ASP A 33 -20.83 -34.42 -24.18
C ASP A 33 -20.77 -34.02 -22.69
N GLU A 34 -20.55 -34.97 -21.78
CA GLU A 34 -20.34 -34.69 -20.35
C GLU A 34 -19.10 -33.82 -20.09
N CYS A 35 -18.02 -34.04 -20.84
CA CYS A 35 -16.81 -33.22 -20.76
C CYS A 35 -17.08 -31.78 -21.22
N HIS A 36 -17.80 -31.61 -22.33
CA HIS A 36 -18.20 -30.29 -22.82
C HIS A 36 -19.07 -29.54 -21.81
N ASP A 37 -20.02 -30.22 -21.16
CA ASP A 37 -20.88 -29.59 -20.15
C ASP A 37 -20.06 -29.16 -18.91
N LYS A 38 -19.11 -29.98 -18.47
CA LYS A 38 -18.19 -29.61 -17.37
C LYS A 38 -17.32 -28.42 -17.74
N LEU A 39 -16.78 -28.40 -18.97
CA LEU A 39 -15.98 -27.28 -19.46
C LEU A 39 -16.80 -25.98 -19.48
N ARG A 40 -18.03 -26.03 -19.97
CA ARG A 40 -18.93 -24.86 -19.97
C ARG A 40 -19.19 -24.35 -18.55
N ALA A 41 -19.49 -25.24 -17.61
CA ALA A 41 -19.70 -24.86 -16.21
C ALA A 41 -18.43 -24.22 -15.57
N HIS A 42 -17.25 -24.73 -15.92
CA HIS A 42 -15.98 -24.14 -15.48
C HIS A 42 -15.73 -22.76 -16.12
N GLU A 43 -16.00 -22.58 -17.40
CA GLU A 43 -15.89 -21.29 -18.10
C GLU A 43 -16.80 -20.24 -17.46
N GLU A 44 -18.06 -20.60 -17.17
CA GLU A 44 -18.99 -19.73 -16.45
C GLU A 44 -18.48 -19.36 -15.05
N GLY A 45 -17.94 -20.34 -14.32
CA GLY A 45 -17.30 -20.12 -13.02
C GLY A 45 -16.09 -19.19 -13.09
N LEU A 46 -15.23 -19.35 -14.10
CA LEU A 46 -14.08 -18.48 -14.33
C LEU A 46 -14.50 -17.05 -14.65
N ASN A 47 -15.51 -16.86 -15.50
CA ASN A 47 -16.05 -15.53 -15.80
C ASN A 47 -16.63 -14.86 -14.54
N SER A 48 -17.29 -15.63 -13.67
CA SER A 48 -17.78 -15.12 -12.38
C SER A 48 -16.64 -14.70 -11.45
N PHE A 49 -15.55 -15.50 -11.40
CA PHE A 49 -14.37 -15.15 -10.61
C PHE A 49 -13.65 -13.91 -11.15
N ASP A 50 -13.54 -13.78 -12.47
CA ASP A 50 -12.92 -12.62 -13.11
C ASP A 50 -13.68 -11.32 -12.80
N ALA A 51 -15.01 -11.35 -12.91
CA ALA A 51 -15.86 -10.23 -12.52
C ALA A 51 -15.69 -9.86 -11.03
N ARG A 52 -15.55 -10.86 -10.14
CA ARG A 52 -15.29 -10.63 -8.71
C ARG A 52 -13.91 -10.05 -8.47
N LEU A 53 -12.89 -10.51 -9.20
CA LEU A 53 -11.53 -10.02 -9.10
C LEU A 53 -11.46 -8.55 -9.52
N GLN A 54 -12.04 -8.21 -10.66
CA GLN A 54 -12.12 -6.84 -11.15
C GLN A 54 -12.84 -5.90 -10.16
N ALA A 55 -13.94 -6.38 -9.56
CA ALA A 55 -14.65 -5.62 -8.53
C ALA A 55 -13.79 -5.42 -7.27
N MET A 56 -13.02 -6.43 -6.87
CA MET A 56 -12.10 -6.35 -5.73
C MET A 56 -10.96 -5.37 -6.00
N GLU A 57 -10.32 -5.45 -7.17
CA GLU A 57 -9.27 -4.54 -7.60
C GLU A 57 -9.75 -3.08 -7.61
N THR A 58 -10.94 -2.85 -8.15
CA THR A 58 -11.56 -1.51 -8.15
C THR A 58 -11.78 -1.01 -6.72
N ARG A 59 -12.29 -1.85 -5.82
CA ARG A 59 -12.47 -1.51 -4.40
C ARG A 59 -11.14 -1.23 -3.72
N TYR A 60 -10.11 -2.00 -4.00
CA TYR A 60 -8.77 -1.81 -3.44
C TYR A 60 -8.16 -0.49 -3.90
N ALA A 61 -8.28 -0.15 -5.19
CA ALA A 61 -7.82 1.12 -5.72
C ALA A 61 -8.51 2.32 -5.04
N ASN A 62 -9.83 2.24 -4.87
CA ASN A 62 -10.62 3.25 -4.17
C ASN A 62 -10.21 3.36 -2.69
N LEU A 63 -10.10 2.23 -1.99
CA LEU A 63 -9.72 2.19 -0.58
C LEU A 63 -8.31 2.75 -0.36
N ASN A 64 -7.36 2.44 -1.24
CA ASN A 64 -6.01 2.97 -1.19
C ASN A 64 -5.99 4.50 -1.39
N SER A 65 -6.81 5.01 -2.32
CA SER A 65 -7.00 6.45 -2.52
C SER A 65 -7.55 7.13 -1.27
N ASP A 66 -8.58 6.55 -0.64
CA ASP A 66 -9.20 7.11 0.55
C ASP A 66 -8.30 7.01 1.78
N TYR A 67 -7.54 5.91 1.92
CA TYR A 67 -6.53 5.77 2.96
C TYR A 67 -5.48 6.88 2.87
N LYS A 68 -4.98 7.16 1.66
CA LYS A 68 -4.02 8.25 1.44
C LYS A 68 -4.62 9.61 1.81
N LYS A 69 -5.85 9.90 1.38
CA LYS A 69 -6.53 11.16 1.74
C LYS A 69 -6.71 11.28 3.25
N LEU A 70 -7.04 10.17 3.94
CA LEU A 70 -7.22 10.18 5.39
C LEU A 70 -5.90 10.42 6.10
N GLN A 71 -4.82 9.77 5.67
CA GLN A 71 -3.48 9.98 6.20
C GLN A 71 -3.04 11.45 6.07
N GLU A 72 -3.26 12.06 4.91
CA GLU A 72 -2.95 13.48 4.67
C GLU A 72 -3.79 14.41 5.56
N LYS A 73 -5.08 14.13 5.73
CA LYS A 73 -5.96 14.90 6.63
C LYS A 73 -5.53 14.78 8.09
N THR A 74 -5.17 13.58 8.53
CA THR A 74 -4.71 13.37 9.91
C THR A 74 -3.41 14.14 10.16
N ASP A 75 -2.44 14.09 9.25
CA ASP A 75 -1.18 14.85 9.36
C ASP A 75 -1.42 16.37 9.36
N ASP A 76 -2.33 16.88 8.53
CA ASP A 76 -2.69 18.30 8.51
C ASP A 76 -3.35 18.73 9.83
N LEU A 77 -4.33 17.98 10.35
CA LEU A 77 -4.97 18.28 11.63
C LEU A 77 -3.99 18.24 12.81
N GLU A 78 -3.10 17.25 12.81
CA GLU A 78 -2.07 17.10 13.83
C GLU A 78 -1.11 18.31 13.83
N ASN A 79 -0.66 18.74 12.64
CA ASN A 79 0.20 19.91 12.50
C ASN A 79 -0.52 21.23 12.81
N ARG A 80 -1.81 21.36 12.49
CA ARG A 80 -2.62 22.50 12.93
C ARG A 80 -2.72 22.56 14.45
N GLY A 81 -2.89 21.41 15.11
CA GLY A 81 -2.90 21.30 16.57
C GLY A 81 -1.58 21.71 17.23
N ARG A 82 -0.45 21.43 16.57
CA ARG A 82 0.91 21.80 16.99
C ARG A 82 1.37 23.19 16.51
N ARG A 83 0.55 23.91 15.75
CA ARG A 83 0.95 25.18 15.11
C ARG A 83 1.43 26.25 16.10
N CYS A 84 0.96 26.21 17.35
CA CYS A 84 1.38 27.11 18.43
C CYS A 84 2.43 26.50 19.38
N ASN A 85 2.97 25.33 19.07
CA ASN A 85 4.00 24.68 19.86
C ASN A 85 5.41 25.11 19.42
N LEU A 86 6.29 25.23 20.41
CA LEU A 86 7.74 25.40 20.26
C LEU A 86 8.44 24.22 20.92
N ARG A 87 9.42 23.66 20.22
CA ARG A 87 10.32 22.63 20.75
C ARG A 87 11.62 23.29 21.15
N ILE A 88 11.93 23.24 22.45
CA ILE A 88 13.15 23.83 23.01
C ILE A 88 14.10 22.70 23.39
N ILE A 89 15.35 22.81 22.94
CA ILE A 89 16.41 21.81 23.14
C ILE A 89 17.57 22.48 23.88
N GLY A 90 18.20 21.74 24.80
CA GLY A 90 19.42 22.18 25.48
C GLY A 90 19.19 22.86 26.84
N VAL A 91 17.96 22.87 27.35
CA VAL A 91 17.68 23.36 28.70
C VAL A 91 18.06 22.28 29.72
N PRO A 92 18.97 22.57 30.67
CA PRO A 92 19.44 21.59 31.64
C PRO A 92 18.31 21.06 32.54
N GLU A 93 18.32 19.75 32.80
CA GLU A 93 17.39 19.08 33.74
C GLU A 93 18.06 19.01 35.12
N GLY A 94 17.64 19.86 36.07
CA GLY A 94 18.08 19.83 37.47
C GLY A 94 18.88 21.05 37.92
N LEU A 95 19.20 21.10 39.22
CA LEU A 95 20.00 22.17 39.85
C LEU A 95 21.51 22.02 39.62
N SER A 96 21.98 20.82 39.24
CA SER A 96 23.40 20.57 39.01
C SER A 96 23.77 20.78 37.53
N PRO A 97 24.76 21.64 37.21
CA PRO A 97 25.26 21.84 35.86
C PRO A 97 25.78 20.55 35.18
N ASP A 98 26.11 19.53 35.96
CA ASP A 98 26.89 18.35 35.55
C ASP A 98 26.07 17.08 35.29
N SER A 99 24.77 17.20 34.98
CA SER A 99 24.02 16.05 34.47
C SER A 99 24.60 15.63 33.11
N TYR A 100 25.38 14.54 33.07
CA TYR A 100 25.97 13.93 31.87
C TYR A 100 24.92 13.41 30.85
N THR A 101 23.64 13.60 31.12
CA THR A 101 22.53 13.22 30.25
C THR A 101 22.23 14.32 29.24
N ARG A 102 22.04 13.95 27.97
CA ARG A 102 21.52 14.89 26.96
C ARG A 102 20.15 15.43 27.42
N PRO A 103 19.97 16.75 27.58
CA PRO A 103 18.72 17.28 28.07
C PRO A 103 17.56 16.97 27.10
N ARG A 104 16.42 16.53 27.64
CA ARG A 104 15.24 16.22 26.85
C ARG A 104 14.66 17.51 26.26
N PRO A 105 14.20 17.47 25.00
CA PRO A 105 13.40 18.55 24.46
C PRO A 105 12.11 18.71 25.27
N PHE A 106 11.75 19.94 25.62
CA PHE A 106 10.43 20.23 26.18
C PHE A 106 9.61 21.07 25.19
N ILE A 107 8.29 20.92 25.26
CA ILE A 107 7.34 21.58 24.37
C ILE A 107 6.67 22.73 25.11
N LEU A 108 6.80 23.94 24.55
CA LEU A 108 6.11 25.13 25.01
C LEU A 108 4.94 25.44 24.07
N ARG A 109 3.71 25.37 24.57
CA ARG A 109 2.51 25.80 23.83
C ARG A 109 2.25 27.28 24.11
N VAL A 110 2.44 28.11 23.10
CA VAL A 110 2.16 29.54 23.18
C VAL A 110 0.66 29.78 22.95
N HIS A 111 0.07 30.75 23.64
CA HIS A 111 -1.35 31.06 23.48
C HIS A 111 -1.68 31.54 22.05
N TYR A 112 -0.85 32.41 21.49
CA TYR A 112 -1.06 33.02 20.18
C TYR A 112 -0.03 32.57 19.14
N PHE A 113 -0.51 32.24 17.95
CA PHE A 113 0.33 31.84 16.83
C PHE A 113 1.34 32.92 16.42
N GLN A 114 0.92 34.19 16.44
CA GLN A 114 1.76 35.34 16.09
C GLN A 114 2.97 35.46 17.02
N GLU A 115 2.76 35.27 18.33
CA GLU A 115 3.84 35.28 19.32
C GLU A 115 4.80 34.12 19.13
N LYS A 116 4.28 32.92 18.83
CA LYS A 116 5.10 31.77 18.45
C LYS A 116 5.98 32.06 17.24
N GLU A 117 5.45 32.67 16.18
CA GLU A 117 6.24 33.06 15.01
C GLU A 117 7.26 34.16 15.31
N ARG A 118 6.89 35.14 16.13
CA ARG A 118 7.79 36.21 16.58
C ARG A 118 8.98 35.63 17.35
N ILE A 119 8.74 34.73 18.31
CA ILE A 119 9.80 34.03 19.06
C ILE A 119 10.73 33.27 18.12
N GLN A 120 10.19 32.51 17.15
CA GLN A 120 11.02 31.78 16.18
C GLN A 120 11.86 32.70 15.31
N ARG A 121 11.29 33.83 14.85
CA ARG A 121 12.02 34.81 14.03
C ARG A 121 13.17 35.43 14.81
N LEU A 122 12.91 35.88 16.04
CA LEU A 122 13.92 36.46 16.93
C LEU A 122 15.01 35.45 17.29
N ALA A 123 14.65 34.19 17.54
CA ALA A 123 15.62 33.12 17.79
C ALA A 123 16.56 32.90 16.61
N ARG A 124 16.03 32.90 15.37
CA ARG A 124 16.84 32.76 14.15
C ARG A 124 17.75 33.97 13.90
N GLN A 125 17.25 35.19 14.15
CA GLN A 125 18.02 36.42 13.97
C GLN A 125 19.16 36.56 14.99
N LYS A 126 18.90 36.20 16.25
CA LYS A 126 19.92 36.22 17.30
C LYS A 126 20.97 35.11 17.13
N GLY A 127 20.60 34.00 16.52
CA GLY A 127 21.50 32.87 16.28
C GLY A 127 21.77 32.09 17.57
N ARG A 128 22.93 32.30 18.19
CA ARG A 128 23.33 31.59 19.41
C ARG A 128 22.55 32.13 20.61
N LEU A 129 21.68 31.30 21.18
CA LEU A 129 20.94 31.58 22.41
C LEU A 129 21.56 30.79 23.56
N GLU A 130 21.66 31.42 24.72
CA GLU A 130 22.24 30.82 25.93
C GLU A 130 21.31 30.97 27.12
N PHE A 131 21.27 29.93 27.96
CA PHE A 131 20.58 29.91 29.24
C PHE A 131 21.45 29.15 30.24
N GLN A 132 21.76 29.78 31.39
CA GLN A 132 22.67 29.22 32.40
C GLN A 132 24.02 28.76 31.82
N GLY A 133 24.58 29.53 30.87
CA GLY A 133 25.84 29.21 30.19
C GLY A 133 25.77 28.05 29.19
N LYS A 134 24.60 27.44 28.98
CA LYS A 134 24.40 26.37 27.98
C LYS A 134 23.65 26.90 26.76
N GLN A 135 24.02 26.41 25.58
CA GLN A 135 23.35 26.76 24.33
C GLN A 135 21.95 26.14 24.28
N ILE A 136 20.95 26.96 23.94
CA ILE A 136 19.58 26.50 23.71
C ILE A 136 19.19 26.71 22.25
N LEU A 137 18.34 25.82 21.74
CA LEU A 137 17.81 25.88 20.38
C LEU A 137 16.29 25.86 20.41
N ILE A 138 15.66 26.73 19.61
CA ILE A 138 14.20 26.86 19.52
C ILE A 138 13.76 26.48 18.11
N PHE A 139 12.92 25.44 18.02
CA PHE A 139 12.39 24.94 16.75
C PHE A 139 10.86 24.91 16.74
N PRO A 140 10.23 24.93 15.56
CA PRO A 140 8.84 24.51 15.42
C PRO A 140 8.67 23.03 15.81
N ASP A 141 7.53 22.73 16.41
CA ASP A 141 7.08 21.36 16.68
C ASP A 141 6.22 20.86 15.51
N TYR A 142 6.72 19.89 14.76
CA TYR A 142 6.05 19.29 13.59
C TYR A 142 5.74 17.82 13.87
N SER A 143 4.75 17.26 13.16
CA SER A 143 4.57 15.81 13.09
C SER A 143 5.83 15.10 12.58
N ALA A 144 5.95 13.82 12.88
CA ALA A 144 7.07 13.02 12.42
C ALA A 144 7.13 12.99 10.88
N ASP A 145 5.97 12.88 10.23
CA ASP A 145 5.85 12.85 8.77
C ASP A 145 6.29 14.17 8.13
N LEU A 146 5.79 15.30 8.62
CA LEU A 146 6.20 16.62 8.12
C LEU A 146 7.68 16.91 8.42
N SER A 147 8.19 16.47 9.58
CA SER A 147 9.61 16.58 9.92
C SER A 147 10.48 15.81 8.91
N ARG A 148 10.12 14.57 8.57
CA ARG A 148 10.81 13.77 7.55
C ARG A 148 10.74 14.42 6.17
N ARG A 149 9.56 14.87 5.74
CA ARG A 149 9.39 15.58 4.45
C ARG A 149 10.28 16.83 4.39
N ARG A 150 10.35 17.63 5.46
CA ARG A 150 11.22 18.83 5.52
C ARG A 150 12.71 18.50 5.56
N ALA A 151 13.08 17.37 6.14
CA ALA A 151 14.46 16.88 6.19
C ALA A 151 14.95 16.47 4.79
N ALA A 152 14.08 15.93 3.93
CA ALA A 152 14.42 15.59 2.55
C ALA A 152 14.87 16.80 1.71
N PHE A 153 14.43 18.02 2.07
CA PHE A 153 14.88 19.26 1.40
C PHE A 153 16.21 19.82 1.96
N SER A 154 16.91 19.11 2.85
CA SER A 154 18.14 19.63 3.47
C SER A 154 19.24 19.88 2.47
N GLU A 155 19.44 18.96 1.52
CA GLU A 155 20.44 19.09 0.45
C GLU A 155 20.20 20.34 -0.40
N VAL A 156 18.96 20.56 -0.86
CA VAL A 156 18.58 21.74 -1.66
C VAL A 156 18.77 23.03 -0.86
N LYS A 157 18.44 23.05 0.44
CA LYS A 157 18.65 24.22 1.31
C LYS A 157 20.13 24.54 1.51
N GLU A 158 21.02 23.55 1.48
CA GLU A 158 22.46 23.77 1.62
C GLU A 158 23.06 24.36 0.35
N LEU A 159 22.60 23.92 -0.83
CA LEU A 159 23.03 24.51 -2.11
C LEU A 159 22.63 25.99 -2.20
N LEU A 160 21.37 26.31 -1.91
CA LEU A 160 20.84 27.69 -1.93
C LEU A 160 21.45 28.63 -0.88
N ARG A 161 22.23 28.11 0.08
CA ARG A 161 22.97 28.93 1.05
C ARG A 161 24.40 29.24 0.62
N LYS A 162 24.92 28.52 -0.38
CA LYS A 162 26.29 28.67 -0.89
C LYS A 162 26.37 29.64 -2.06
N GLU A 163 25.26 29.87 -2.76
CA GLU A 163 25.06 30.96 -3.73
C GLU A 163 24.80 32.29 -3.02
#